data_AF-A0A151N1A2-F1
#
_entry.id   AF-A0A151N1A2-F1
#
_cell.length_a   1.000
_cell.length_b   1.000
_cell.length_c   1.000
_cell.angle_alpha   90.00
_cell.angle_beta   90.00
_cell.angle_gamma   90.00
#
_symmetry.space_group_name_H-M   'P 1'
#
loop_
_entity.id
_entity.type
_entity.pdbx_description
1 polymer ?
#
loop_
_entity_poly.entity_id
_entity_poly.type
_entity_poly.pdbx_seq_one_letter_code
_entity_poly.pdbx_strand_id
1 'polypeptide(L)'
;MQGILITCNMNERKCVGEAYSLLGEYGEQLYGPEKFSDQDDKLSGSEEDDVEAALKKEIDQIRTSTEQKLRRFQSVESGANNVVFIRTLGIEPEKLVHHILKDMHTTKKKKTRVILRMLPISGTCKAFLEDMKKYTETFFEPWFKAPNKGTFQIVYKARNNSHMSREEVIKELAGIVGSLNPENKVDLNNPENTIVVEIIKNVCCLSVVKDYVLFRKYNLQEVVKTNKEEGQQNLSSVTEEESSKEIKSAEDSNELKSGDRLQSEEESKRNEHDLQQV
;
A
#
# COMPACT_ATOMS: atom_id res chain seq x y z
N MET A 1 1.21 12.88 -8.36
CA MET A 1 0.94 13.24 -6.95
C MET A 1 1.99 12.56 -6.09
N GLN A 2 2.31 13.12 -4.94
CA GLN A 2 3.17 12.49 -3.94
C GLN A 2 2.51 12.53 -2.57
N GLY A 3 2.87 11.59 -1.70
CA GLY A 3 2.18 11.39 -0.45
C GLY A 3 2.62 10.13 0.28
N ILE A 4 1.75 9.67 1.16
CA ILE A 4 1.98 8.49 1.99
C ILE A 4 0.75 7.60 1.87
N LEU A 5 0.98 6.37 1.44
CA LEU A 5 -0.04 5.33 1.37
C LEU A 5 -0.06 4.56 2.68
N ILE A 6 -1.19 4.59 3.37
CA ILE A 6 -1.35 4.02 4.71
C ILE A 6 -2.35 2.87 4.65
N THR A 7 -2.00 1.73 5.22
CA THR A 7 -2.93 0.61 5.40
C THR A 7 -3.31 0.44 6.86
N CYS A 8 -4.56 0.10 7.16
CA CYS A 8 -5.08 0.01 8.52
C CYS A 8 -6.03 -1.19 8.74
N ASN A 9 -6.46 -1.45 9.98
CA ASN A 9 -7.43 -2.53 10.30
C ASN A 9 -8.84 -1.98 10.59
N MET A 10 -9.73 -1.99 9.58
CA MET A 10 -11.18 -1.82 9.71
C MET A 10 -11.66 -0.49 10.34
N ASN A 11 -10.81 0.55 10.40
CA ASN A 11 -11.21 1.86 10.93
C ASN A 11 -10.45 3.03 10.26
N GLU A 12 -10.82 3.34 9.02
CA GLU A 12 -10.18 4.39 8.22
C GLU A 12 -10.25 5.78 8.88
N ARG A 13 -11.38 6.12 9.53
CA ARG A 13 -11.53 7.41 10.20
C ARG A 13 -10.52 7.57 11.34
N LYS A 14 -10.35 6.54 12.18
CA LYS A 14 -9.32 6.56 13.23
C LYS A 14 -7.92 6.54 12.63
N CYS A 15 -7.70 5.79 11.55
CA CYS A 15 -6.43 5.78 10.84
C CYS A 15 -6.02 7.18 10.35
N VAL A 16 -6.95 7.95 9.77
CA VAL A 16 -6.67 9.33 9.34
C VAL A 16 -6.27 10.20 10.54
N GLY A 17 -6.99 10.09 11.66
CA GLY A 17 -6.65 10.83 12.89
C GLY A 17 -5.26 10.47 13.44
N GLU A 18 -4.95 9.19 13.55
CA GLU A 18 -3.61 8.72 13.96
C GLU A 18 -2.53 9.19 12.97
N ALA A 19 -2.82 9.15 11.67
CA ALA A 19 -1.88 9.57 10.64
C ALA A 19 -1.56 11.06 10.76
N TYR A 20 -2.55 11.93 10.95
CA TYR A 20 -2.30 13.35 11.14
C TYR A 20 -1.52 13.65 12.41
N SER A 21 -1.84 12.97 13.53
CA SER A 21 -1.10 13.16 14.77
C SER A 21 0.38 12.76 14.60
N LEU A 22 0.63 11.59 14.02
CA LEU A 22 1.99 11.08 13.80
C LEU A 22 2.76 11.96 12.80
N LEU A 23 2.17 12.23 11.64
CA LEU A 23 2.82 13.02 10.60
C LEU A 23 3.04 14.48 11.02
N GLY A 24 2.14 15.03 11.84
CA GLY A 24 2.29 16.35 12.45
C GLY A 24 3.50 16.41 13.37
N GLU A 25 3.61 15.49 14.33
CA GLU A 25 4.72 15.41 15.30
C GLU A 25 6.08 15.37 14.58
N TYR A 26 6.27 14.41 13.67
CA TYR A 26 7.54 14.26 12.95
C TYR A 26 7.74 15.31 11.86
N GLY A 27 6.65 15.83 11.28
CA GLY A 27 6.70 16.90 10.31
C GLY A 27 7.21 18.20 10.93
N GLU A 28 6.77 18.52 12.15
CA GLU A 28 7.27 19.68 12.90
C GLU A 28 8.74 19.51 13.27
N GLN A 29 9.16 18.31 13.71
CA GLN A 29 10.56 18.03 14.03
C GLN A 29 11.51 18.19 12.84
N LEU A 30 11.11 17.73 11.64
CA LEU A 30 11.96 17.76 10.45
C LEU A 30 11.88 19.04 9.65
N TYR A 31 10.69 19.64 9.55
CA TYR A 31 10.42 20.75 8.63
C TYR A 31 9.96 22.03 9.34
N GLY A 32 9.80 22.00 10.67
CA GLY A 32 9.31 23.12 11.45
C GLY A 32 7.79 23.35 11.33
N PRO A 33 7.27 24.38 12.02
CA PRO A 33 5.85 24.70 12.03
C PRO A 33 5.36 25.10 10.63
N GLU A 34 4.12 24.75 10.31
CA GLU A 34 3.46 25.20 9.08
C GLU A 34 3.28 26.72 9.13
N LYS A 35 3.83 27.43 8.15
CA LYS A 35 3.59 28.87 7.96
C LYS A 35 2.48 29.04 6.93
N PHE A 36 1.30 29.46 7.38
CA PHE A 36 0.29 30.02 6.50
C PHE A 36 0.68 31.48 6.26
N SER A 37 0.77 31.91 5.01
CA SER A 37 1.08 33.30 4.69
C SER A 37 -0.12 34.18 5.06
N ASP A 38 -0.01 34.92 6.16
CA ASP A 38 -0.88 36.06 6.47
C ASP A 38 -0.57 37.24 5.52
N GLN A 39 -0.85 37.06 4.22
CA GLN A 39 -0.83 38.17 3.26
C GLN A 39 -2.27 38.46 2.87
N ASP A 40 -2.94 39.32 3.64
CA ASP A 40 -3.85 40.38 3.16
C ASP A 40 -4.51 41.11 4.35
N ASP A 41 -3.70 41.64 5.26
CA ASP A 41 -4.12 42.61 6.28
C ASP A 41 -4.04 44.04 5.71
N LYS A 42 -4.82 44.33 4.67
CA LYS A 42 -5.19 45.71 4.32
C LYS A 42 -6.54 45.71 3.63
N LEU A 43 -7.59 46.00 4.40
CA LEU A 43 -8.76 46.81 4.01
C LEU A 43 -9.59 47.01 5.29
N SER A 44 -9.22 48.03 6.06
CA SER A 44 -9.96 48.51 7.22
C SER A 44 -10.89 49.67 6.80
N GLY A 45 -12.17 49.58 7.17
CA GLY A 45 -13.20 50.62 7.01
C GLY A 45 -14.35 50.09 6.15
N SER A 46 -15.61 50.04 6.56
CA SER A 46 -16.35 50.84 7.54
C SER A 46 -17.65 50.11 7.94
N GLU A 47 -18.13 50.33 9.17
CA GLU A 47 -19.37 49.82 9.76
C GLU A 47 -20.63 50.11 8.91
N GLU A 48 -21.32 49.06 8.43
CA GLU A 48 -22.80 48.98 8.35
C GLU A 48 -23.25 47.50 8.46
N ASP A 49 -23.90 47.16 9.58
CA ASP A 49 -24.29 45.82 10.03
C ASP A 49 -25.40 45.18 9.17
N ASP A 50 -25.03 44.30 8.23
CA ASP A 50 -25.64 42.96 7.94
C ASP A 50 -24.92 42.33 6.71
N VAL A 51 -24.53 43.17 5.74
CA VAL A 51 -23.84 42.75 4.51
C VAL A 51 -22.36 42.42 4.77
N GLU A 52 -21.71 43.19 5.66
CA GLU A 52 -20.31 42.96 6.03
C GLU A 52 -20.13 41.66 6.82
N ALA A 53 -21.11 41.26 7.63
CA ALA A 53 -21.10 40.00 8.36
C ALA A 53 -21.21 38.78 7.42
N ALA A 54 -22.07 38.86 6.40
CA ALA A 54 -22.16 37.83 5.36
C ALA A 54 -20.86 37.73 4.54
N LEU A 55 -20.28 38.87 4.16
CA LEU A 55 -19.01 38.92 3.42
C LEU A 55 -17.83 38.39 4.24
N LYS A 56 -17.76 38.73 5.54
CA LYS A 56 -16.73 38.21 6.45
C LYS A 56 -16.84 36.69 6.60
N LYS A 57 -18.05 36.15 6.69
CA LYS A 57 -18.28 34.70 6.74
C LYS A 57 -17.83 34.00 5.45
N GLU A 58 -18.05 34.61 4.28
CA GLU A 58 -17.55 34.10 3.00
C GLU A 58 -16.02 34.17 2.92
N ILE A 59 -15.41 35.28 3.36
CA ILE A 59 -13.94 35.44 3.42
C ILE A 59 -13.34 34.40 4.36
N ASP A 60 -13.88 34.21 5.55
CA ASP A 60 -13.41 33.22 6.51
C ASP A 60 -13.58 31.79 5.98
N GLN A 61 -14.66 31.52 5.24
CA GLN A 61 -14.86 30.22 4.58
C GLN A 61 -13.85 29.98 3.46
N ILE A 62 -13.55 31.01 2.66
CA ILE A 62 -12.53 30.95 1.60
C ILE A 62 -11.13 30.79 2.22
N ARG A 63 -10.82 31.54 3.27
CA ARG A 63 -9.55 31.44 4.02
C ARG A 63 -9.39 30.06 4.61
N THR A 64 -10.38 29.57 5.34
CA THR A 64 -10.36 28.21 5.93
C THR A 64 -10.22 27.14 4.86
N SER A 65 -10.93 27.25 3.73
CA SER A 65 -10.81 26.31 2.59
C SER A 65 -9.43 26.36 1.93
N THR A 66 -8.86 27.56 1.79
CA THR A 66 -7.53 27.79 1.22
C THR A 66 -6.44 27.27 2.14
N GLU A 67 -6.51 27.57 3.43
CA GLU A 67 -5.61 27.04 4.46
C GLU A 67 -5.68 25.52 4.53
N GLN A 68 -6.89 24.92 4.48
CA GLN A 68 -7.06 23.47 4.42
C GLN A 68 -6.40 22.86 3.17
N LYS A 69 -6.46 23.54 2.02
CA LYS A 69 -5.78 23.14 0.78
C LYS A 69 -4.26 23.38 0.80
N LEU A 70 -3.76 24.21 1.71
CA LEU A 70 -2.34 24.51 1.88
C LEU A 70 -1.67 23.69 2.99
N ARG A 71 -2.46 22.95 3.79
CA ARG A 71 -1.93 22.02 4.81
C ARG A 71 -0.93 21.06 4.17
N ARG A 72 0.17 20.80 4.87
CA ARG A 72 1.25 19.88 4.48
C ARG A 72 0.74 18.46 4.27
N PHE A 73 -0.27 18.05 5.02
CA PHE A 73 -0.88 16.73 4.98
C PHE A 73 -2.36 16.84 4.64
N GLN A 74 -2.81 16.14 3.59
CA GLN A 74 -4.20 16.14 3.15
C GLN A 74 -4.67 14.73 2.85
N SER A 75 -5.70 14.27 3.55
CA SER A 75 -6.33 12.98 3.28
C SER A 75 -7.07 13.01 1.95
N VAL A 76 -6.80 12.01 1.12
CA VAL A 76 -7.45 11.77 -0.17
C VAL A 76 -8.00 10.34 -0.15
N GLU A 77 -9.21 10.19 -0.66
CA GLU A 77 -9.81 8.87 -0.82
C GLU A 77 -9.00 8.03 -1.81
N SER A 78 -8.52 6.86 -1.35
CA SER A 78 -7.77 5.93 -2.21
C SER A 78 -8.70 5.14 -3.15
N GLY A 79 -9.98 5.02 -2.79
CA GLY A 79 -10.93 4.15 -3.48
C GLY A 79 -10.75 2.66 -3.20
N ALA A 80 -9.94 2.27 -2.21
CA ALA A 80 -9.81 0.91 -1.74
C ALA A 80 -9.99 0.81 -0.23
N ASN A 81 -10.69 -0.23 0.21
CA ASN A 81 -10.98 -0.44 1.63
C ASN A 81 -9.68 -0.61 2.43
N ASN A 82 -9.65 -0.04 3.62
CA ASN A 82 -8.56 -0.08 4.59
C ASN A 82 -7.26 0.57 4.09
N VAL A 83 -7.35 1.43 3.06
CA VAL A 83 -6.23 2.15 2.49
C VAL A 83 -6.52 3.63 2.44
N VAL A 84 -5.67 4.44 3.05
CA VAL A 84 -5.77 5.90 3.10
C VAL A 84 -4.57 6.48 2.37
N PHE A 85 -4.79 7.49 1.54
CA PHE A 85 -3.70 8.25 0.94
C PHE A 85 -3.62 9.63 1.57
N ILE A 86 -2.46 9.97 2.16
CA ILE A 86 -2.20 11.31 2.67
C ILE A 86 -1.29 12.02 1.66
N ARG A 87 -1.86 12.94 0.88
CA ARG A 87 -1.10 13.82 -0.01
C ARG A 87 -0.20 14.70 0.83
N THR A 88 1.01 14.92 0.32
CA THR A 88 2.02 15.78 0.95
C THR A 88 2.33 17.00 0.08
N LEU A 89 2.53 18.17 0.71
CA LEU A 89 2.92 19.42 0.05
C LEU A 89 4.21 19.96 0.66
N GLY A 90 5.18 20.33 -0.20
CA GLY A 90 6.44 20.96 0.23
C GLY A 90 7.35 20.09 1.08
N ILE A 91 7.12 18.77 1.12
CA ILE A 91 7.93 17.81 1.88
C ILE A 91 8.24 16.58 1.04
N GLU A 92 9.29 15.87 1.43
CA GLU A 92 9.71 14.62 0.82
C GLU A 92 9.16 13.42 1.63
N PRO A 93 8.16 12.68 1.12
CA PRO A 93 7.51 11.62 1.89
C PRO A 93 8.48 10.49 2.27
N GLU A 94 9.46 10.19 1.41
CA GLU A 94 10.48 9.17 1.67
C GLU A 94 11.28 9.47 2.95
N LYS A 95 11.79 10.70 3.09
CA LYS A 95 12.58 11.12 4.24
C LYS A 95 11.76 11.09 5.53
N LEU A 96 10.52 11.58 5.48
CA LEU A 96 9.62 11.62 6.63
C LEU A 96 9.29 10.20 7.12
N VAL A 97 8.83 9.32 6.23
CA VAL A 97 8.43 7.96 6.62
C VAL A 97 9.65 7.15 7.09
N HIS A 98 10.79 7.30 6.42
CA HIS A 98 12.02 6.65 6.85
C HIS A 98 12.44 7.10 8.25
N HIS A 99 12.34 8.39 8.56
CA HIS A 99 12.65 8.92 9.89
C HIS A 99 11.70 8.35 10.98
N ILE A 100 10.40 8.29 10.70
CA ILE A 100 9.40 7.68 11.60
C ILE A 100 9.77 6.22 11.89
N LEU A 101 10.02 5.43 10.85
CA LEU A 101 10.35 4.01 10.99
C LEU A 101 11.68 3.80 11.69
N LYS A 102 12.68 4.65 11.43
CA LYS A 102 13.98 4.61 12.11
C LYS A 102 13.85 4.91 13.61
N ASP A 103 13.08 5.92 14.00
CA ASP A 103 12.80 6.22 15.41
C ASP A 103 12.07 5.06 16.09
N MET A 104 11.01 4.53 15.47
CA MET A 104 10.27 3.39 16.01
C MET A 104 11.12 2.12 16.09
N HIS A 105 11.97 1.87 15.09
CA HIS A 105 12.91 0.76 15.09
C HIS A 105 13.93 0.88 16.22
N THR A 106 14.40 2.09 16.52
CA THR A 106 15.44 2.31 17.55
C THR A 106 14.84 2.31 18.95
N THR A 107 13.72 3.00 19.15
CA THR A 107 13.06 3.16 20.45
C THR A 107 12.23 1.94 20.85
N LYS A 108 11.83 1.10 19.88
CA LYS A 108 10.88 -0.01 20.06
C LYS A 108 9.55 0.41 20.69
N LYS A 109 9.16 1.69 20.54
CA LYS A 109 7.90 2.25 21.07
C LYS A 109 6.82 2.23 20.00
N LYS A 110 5.66 1.67 20.34
CA LYS A 110 4.44 1.76 19.53
C LYS A 110 3.91 3.19 19.57
N LYS A 111 3.80 3.84 18.41
CA LYS A 111 3.20 5.18 18.26
C LYS A 111 1.79 5.16 17.67
N THR A 112 1.36 4.04 17.10
CA THR A 112 0.05 3.89 16.43
C THR A 112 -0.62 2.59 16.86
N ARG A 113 -1.95 2.53 16.77
CA ARG A 113 -2.73 1.31 17.08
C ARG A 113 -3.43 0.75 15.86
N VAL A 114 -3.92 1.61 14.97
CA VAL A 114 -4.74 1.23 13.82
C VAL A 114 -3.90 1.20 12.54
N ILE A 115 -2.87 2.04 12.45
CA ILE A 115 -1.95 2.06 11.31
C ILE A 115 -1.10 0.78 11.31
N LEU A 116 -1.15 0.05 10.20
CA LEU A 116 -0.35 -1.15 9.95
C LEU A 116 0.91 -0.81 9.17
N ARG A 117 0.78 -0.16 8.00
CA ARG A 117 1.92 0.18 7.14
C ARG A 117 1.82 1.62 6.66
N MET A 118 2.96 2.26 6.50
CA MET A 118 3.09 3.56 5.85
C MET A 118 4.11 3.43 4.75
N LEU A 119 3.70 3.57 3.49
CA LEU A 119 4.57 3.53 2.33
C LEU A 119 4.68 4.95 1.77
N PRO A 120 5.89 5.54 1.68
CA PRO A 120 6.05 6.80 0.99
C PRO A 120 5.79 6.58 -0.49
N ILE A 121 5.08 7.51 -1.13
CA ILE A 121 4.79 7.51 -2.56
C ILE A 121 5.36 8.80 -3.13
N SER A 122 6.42 8.69 -3.92
CA SER A 122 7.11 9.84 -4.53
C SER A 122 6.49 10.22 -5.87
N GLY A 123 5.79 9.27 -6.49
CA GLY A 123 5.20 9.43 -7.80
C GLY A 123 3.88 8.70 -7.96
N THR A 124 3.00 9.25 -8.79
CA THR A 124 1.81 8.53 -9.25
C THR A 124 1.65 8.72 -10.75
N CYS A 125 1.32 7.65 -11.46
CA CYS A 125 0.92 7.68 -12.87
C CYS A 125 -0.37 6.87 -13.06
N LYS A 126 -0.93 6.87 -14.27
CA LYS A 126 -2.04 5.96 -14.58
C LYS A 126 -1.53 4.52 -14.57
N ALA A 127 -2.40 3.58 -14.18
CA ALA A 127 -2.13 2.15 -14.18
C ALA A 127 -2.27 1.57 -15.59
N PHE A 128 -1.48 2.09 -16.52
CA PHE A 128 -1.27 1.55 -17.86
C PHE A 128 0.23 1.38 -18.06
N LEU A 129 0.62 0.31 -18.76
CA LEU A 129 2.03 -0.05 -18.88
C LEU A 129 2.85 1.05 -19.58
N GLU A 130 2.32 1.67 -20.64
CA GLU A 130 3.00 2.75 -21.37
C GLU A 130 3.22 4.01 -20.51
N ASP A 131 2.18 4.44 -19.78
CA ASP A 131 2.25 5.57 -18.86
C ASP A 131 3.27 5.32 -17.75
N MET A 132 3.31 4.08 -17.24
CA MET A 132 4.29 3.65 -16.24
C MET A 132 5.71 3.71 -16.79
N LYS A 133 5.96 3.09 -17.96
CA LYS A 133 7.29 3.09 -18.62
C LYS A 133 7.84 4.51 -18.75
N LYS A 134 7.06 5.39 -19.40
CA LYS A 134 7.41 6.79 -19.63
C LYS A 134 7.71 7.54 -18.34
N TYR A 135 6.94 7.27 -17.29
CA TYR A 135 7.18 7.88 -15.98
C TYR A 135 8.48 7.36 -15.35
N THR A 136 8.69 6.04 -15.38
CA THR A 136 9.79 5.36 -14.68
C THR A 136 11.16 5.57 -15.31
N GLU A 137 11.24 5.83 -16.62
CA GLU A 137 12.49 6.16 -17.33
C GLU A 137 13.24 7.32 -16.68
N THR A 138 12.53 8.39 -16.33
CA THR A 138 13.12 9.56 -15.66
C THR A 138 13.10 9.44 -14.14
N PHE A 139 12.07 8.80 -13.59
CA PHE A 139 11.93 8.64 -12.15
C PHE A 139 13.06 7.79 -11.56
N PHE A 140 13.55 6.75 -12.23
CA PHE A 140 14.60 5.89 -11.66
C PHE A 140 16.02 6.44 -11.76
N GLU A 141 16.25 7.51 -12.53
CA GLU A 141 17.60 8.04 -12.73
C GLU A 141 18.36 8.39 -11.45
N PRO A 142 17.76 9.06 -10.44
CA PRO A 142 18.48 9.44 -9.23
C PRO A 142 19.04 8.26 -8.44
N TRP A 143 18.48 7.06 -8.62
CA TRP A 143 18.88 5.85 -7.89
C TRP A 143 19.71 4.88 -8.73
N PHE A 144 19.40 4.75 -10.02
CA PHE A 144 19.86 3.62 -10.84
C PHE A 144 20.66 4.02 -12.07
N LYS A 145 20.72 5.30 -12.45
CA LYS A 145 21.52 5.75 -13.60
C LYS A 145 22.98 5.93 -13.20
N ALA A 146 23.90 5.51 -14.06
CA ALA A 146 25.34 5.70 -13.84
C ALA A 146 25.67 7.18 -13.52
N PRO A 147 26.55 7.46 -12.54
CA PRO A 147 27.45 6.53 -11.85
C PRO A 147 26.83 5.77 -10.67
N ASN A 148 25.55 5.98 -10.36
CA ASN A 148 24.89 5.24 -9.30
C ASN A 148 24.68 3.78 -9.71
N LYS A 149 24.85 2.88 -8.74
CA LYS A 149 24.58 1.45 -8.87
C LYS A 149 24.18 0.88 -7.53
N GLY A 150 23.48 -0.25 -7.54
CA GLY A 150 23.15 -0.96 -6.32
C GLY A 150 22.36 -2.23 -6.58
N THR A 151 22.05 -2.94 -5.50
CA THR A 151 21.10 -4.05 -5.55
C THR A 151 19.68 -3.56 -5.35
N PHE A 152 18.72 -4.21 -6.00
CA PHE A 152 17.31 -3.84 -5.87
C PHE A 152 16.35 -5.03 -5.88
N GLN A 153 15.18 -4.82 -5.28
CA GLN A 153 14.01 -5.67 -5.49
C GLN A 153 12.83 -4.84 -5.95
N ILE A 154 11.84 -5.50 -6.56
CA ILE A 154 10.56 -4.89 -6.93
C ILE A 154 9.45 -5.56 -6.13
N VAL A 155 8.74 -4.76 -5.33
CA VAL A 155 7.57 -5.21 -4.58
C VAL A 155 6.31 -4.70 -5.25
N TYR A 156 5.56 -5.61 -5.85
CA TYR A 156 4.29 -5.32 -6.50
C TYR A 156 3.10 -5.69 -5.62
N LYS A 157 2.08 -4.83 -5.59
CA LYS A 157 0.77 -5.14 -5.04
C LYS A 157 -0.32 -4.39 -5.80
N ALA A 158 -1.47 -5.04 -6.00
CA ALA A 158 -2.62 -4.47 -6.67
C ALA A 158 -3.88 -4.60 -5.80
N ARG A 159 -4.74 -3.58 -5.84
CA ARG A 159 -6.06 -3.55 -5.20
C ARG A 159 -7.08 -3.01 -6.19
N ASN A 160 -8.22 -3.70 -6.30
CA ASN A 160 -9.30 -3.31 -7.20
C ASN A 160 -8.82 -3.10 -8.66
N ASN A 161 -7.81 -3.88 -9.08
CA ASN A 161 -7.25 -3.87 -10.42
C ASN A 161 -6.90 -5.30 -10.83
N SER A 162 -7.36 -5.69 -12.02
CA SER A 162 -7.07 -6.99 -12.65
C SER A 162 -6.38 -6.85 -14.02
N HIS A 163 -6.14 -5.62 -14.48
CA HIS A 163 -5.60 -5.35 -15.81
C HIS A 163 -4.07 -5.26 -15.82
N MET A 164 -3.43 -4.86 -14.72
CA MET A 164 -1.98 -4.76 -14.60
C MET A 164 -1.41 -6.10 -14.11
N SER A 165 -0.74 -6.84 -14.99
CA SER A 165 -0.08 -8.09 -14.64
C SER A 165 1.16 -7.83 -13.77
N ARG A 166 1.27 -8.56 -12.65
CA ARG A 166 2.44 -8.51 -11.76
C ARG A 166 3.73 -8.82 -12.51
N GLU A 167 3.73 -9.88 -13.31
CA GLU A 167 4.93 -10.37 -14.00
C GLU A 167 5.41 -9.40 -15.07
N GLU A 168 4.47 -8.85 -15.85
CA GLU A 168 4.77 -7.86 -16.88
C GLU A 168 5.35 -6.59 -16.28
N VAL A 169 4.74 -6.08 -15.19
CA VAL A 169 5.23 -4.89 -14.49
C VAL A 169 6.64 -5.12 -13.94
N ILE A 170 6.87 -6.24 -13.25
CA ILE A 170 8.20 -6.54 -12.68
C ILE A 170 9.25 -6.65 -13.80
N LYS A 171 8.94 -7.37 -14.88
CA LYS A 171 9.85 -7.55 -16.01
C LYS A 171 10.20 -6.21 -16.66
N GLU A 172 9.21 -5.36 -16.86
CA GLU A 172 9.40 -4.05 -17.49
C GLU A 172 10.28 -3.14 -16.63
N LEU A 173 9.95 -2.98 -15.35
CA LEU A 173 10.70 -2.11 -14.45
C LEU A 173 12.14 -2.60 -14.25
N ALA A 174 12.35 -3.91 -14.13
CA ALA A 174 13.70 -4.48 -14.07
C ALA A 174 14.50 -4.22 -15.35
N GLY A 175 13.86 -4.28 -16.52
CA GLY A 175 14.46 -3.94 -17.80
C GLY A 175 14.91 -2.48 -17.87
N ILE A 176 14.09 -1.55 -17.39
CA ILE A 176 14.41 -0.11 -17.33
C ILE A 176 15.59 0.14 -16.37
N VAL A 177 15.59 -0.48 -15.19
CA VAL A 177 16.71 -0.34 -14.24
C VAL A 177 18.02 -0.88 -14.83
N GLY A 178 17.96 -2.00 -15.57
CA GLY A 178 19.11 -2.57 -16.26
C GLY A 178 19.61 -1.73 -17.43
N SER A 179 18.73 -1.03 -18.15
CA SER A 179 19.13 -0.14 -19.25
C SER A 179 19.77 1.17 -18.75
N LEU A 180 19.38 1.66 -17.57
CA LEU A 180 19.97 2.83 -16.93
C LEU A 180 21.41 2.61 -16.46
N ASN A 181 21.69 1.41 -15.92
CA ASN A 181 23.05 0.96 -15.59
C ASN A 181 23.09 -0.58 -15.48
N PRO A 182 23.85 -1.29 -16.35
CA PRO A 182 23.99 -2.75 -16.29
C PRO A 182 24.62 -3.29 -14.99
N GLU A 183 25.25 -2.43 -14.18
CA GLU A 183 25.78 -2.81 -12.87
C GLU A 183 24.70 -2.96 -11.79
N ASN A 184 23.47 -2.50 -12.03
CA ASN A 184 22.34 -2.74 -11.12
C ASN A 184 21.97 -4.22 -11.12
N LYS A 185 21.81 -4.82 -9.93
CA LYS A 185 21.50 -6.25 -9.80
C LYS A 185 20.25 -6.47 -8.97
N VAL A 186 19.46 -7.47 -9.37
CA VAL A 186 18.32 -7.91 -8.56
C VAL A 186 18.83 -8.70 -7.36
N ASP A 187 18.39 -8.33 -6.16
CA ASP A 187 18.58 -9.08 -4.92
C ASP A 187 17.25 -9.09 -4.15
N LEU A 188 16.64 -10.27 -4.04
CA LEU A 188 15.33 -10.43 -3.38
C LEU A 188 15.44 -10.60 -1.85
N ASN A 189 16.65 -10.80 -1.34
CA ASN A 189 16.89 -11.12 0.08
C ASN A 189 17.38 -9.90 0.85
N ASN A 190 18.42 -9.22 0.33
CA ASN A 190 19.02 -8.06 0.99
C ASN A 190 19.36 -6.92 0.02
N PRO A 191 18.35 -6.33 -0.64
CA PRO A 191 18.58 -5.22 -1.55
C PRO A 191 18.89 -3.91 -0.83
N GLU A 192 19.74 -3.10 -1.45
CA GLU A 192 19.99 -1.72 -1.03
C GLU A 192 18.76 -0.82 -1.25
N ASN A 193 18.04 -1.02 -2.36
CA ASN A 193 16.85 -0.25 -2.71
C ASN A 193 15.66 -1.18 -3.04
N THR A 194 14.48 -0.86 -2.53
CA THR A 194 13.23 -1.53 -2.89
C THR A 194 12.37 -0.58 -3.71
N ILE A 195 12.03 -0.99 -4.92
CA ILE A 195 11.04 -0.32 -5.76
C ILE A 195 9.66 -0.81 -5.32
N VAL A 196 8.85 0.07 -4.75
CA VAL A 196 7.48 -0.23 -4.33
C VAL A 196 6.52 0.19 -5.43
N VAL A 197 5.71 -0.76 -5.88
CA VAL A 197 4.68 -0.57 -6.89
C VAL A 197 3.33 -0.97 -6.29
N GLU A 198 2.50 0.02 -6.02
CA GLU A 198 1.16 -0.17 -5.45
C GLU A 198 0.11 0.32 -6.46
N ILE A 199 -0.64 -0.61 -7.04
CA ILE A 199 -1.74 -0.31 -7.97
C ILE A 199 -3.05 -0.27 -7.19
N ILE A 200 -3.79 0.83 -7.31
CA ILE A 200 -5.11 0.99 -6.70
C ILE A 200 -6.07 1.51 -7.77
N LYS A 201 -7.07 0.70 -8.12
CA LYS A 201 -7.97 0.98 -9.26
C LYS A 201 -7.16 1.26 -10.53
N ASN A 202 -7.21 2.48 -11.05
CA ASN A 202 -6.51 2.91 -12.27
C ASN A 202 -5.27 3.79 -11.97
N VAL A 203 -4.80 3.84 -10.72
CA VAL A 203 -3.64 4.63 -10.31
C VAL A 203 -2.49 3.72 -9.92
N CYS A 204 -1.30 4.00 -10.46
CA CYS A 204 -0.05 3.39 -10.05
C CYS A 204 0.69 4.33 -9.10
N CYS A 205 1.02 3.86 -7.90
CA CYS A 205 1.81 4.57 -6.91
C CYS A 205 3.23 3.97 -6.86
N LEU A 206 4.25 4.82 -6.98
CA LEU A 206 5.65 4.43 -7.10
C LEU A 206 6.51 5.11 -6.03
N SER A 207 7.47 4.35 -5.50
CA SER A 207 8.56 4.88 -4.69
C SER A 207 9.79 3.97 -4.73
N VAL A 208 10.94 4.55 -4.39
CA VAL A 208 12.18 3.80 -4.17
C VAL A 208 12.59 4.03 -2.72
N VAL A 209 12.65 2.96 -1.94
CA VAL A 209 12.88 3.04 -0.49
C VAL A 209 14.07 2.21 -0.07
N LYS A 210 14.73 2.60 1.03
CA LYS A 210 15.82 1.85 1.66
C LYS A 210 15.32 1.10 2.89
N ASP A 211 16.12 0.17 3.40
CA ASP A 211 15.86 -0.50 4.68
C ASP A 211 14.48 -1.21 4.73
N TYR A 212 13.95 -1.63 3.58
CA TYR A 212 12.62 -2.21 3.49
C TYR A 212 12.48 -3.49 4.33
N VAL A 213 13.49 -4.34 4.29
CA VAL A 213 13.55 -5.59 5.08
C VAL A 213 13.77 -5.26 6.56
N LEU A 214 14.70 -4.34 6.87
CA LEU A 214 14.99 -3.87 8.23
C LEU A 214 13.75 -3.29 8.92
N PHE A 215 12.97 -2.47 8.21
CA PHE A 215 11.71 -1.90 8.70
C PHE A 215 10.51 -2.82 8.51
N ARG A 216 10.75 -4.13 8.36
CA ARG A 216 9.73 -5.18 8.26
C ARG A 216 8.63 -4.84 7.28
N LYS A 217 9.02 -4.51 6.05
CA LYS A 217 8.13 -4.11 4.95
C LYS A 217 7.33 -2.85 5.28
N TYR A 218 7.98 -1.92 5.99
CA TYR A 218 7.41 -0.62 6.41
C TYR A 218 6.14 -0.78 7.26
N ASN A 219 6.10 -1.84 8.09
CA ASN A 219 4.99 -2.11 8.99
C ASN A 219 5.27 -1.56 10.39
N LEU A 220 4.49 -0.56 10.81
CA LEU A 220 4.66 0.17 12.06
C LEU A 220 4.38 -0.69 13.30
N GLN A 221 3.52 -1.71 13.17
CA GLN A 221 3.24 -2.64 14.27
C GLN A 221 4.34 -3.69 14.41
N GLU A 222 4.95 -4.09 13.28
CA GLU A 222 5.99 -5.12 13.27
C GLU A 222 7.35 -4.54 13.61
N VAL A 223 7.70 -3.33 13.14
CA VAL A 223 9.06 -2.75 13.26
C VAL A 223 9.56 -2.61 14.70
N VAL A 224 8.62 -2.55 15.65
CA VAL A 224 8.90 -2.45 17.10
C VAL A 224 9.06 -3.81 17.78
N LYS A 225 8.69 -4.92 17.12
CA LYS A 225 8.89 -6.27 17.66
C LYS A 225 10.38 -6.63 17.70
N THR A 226 10.75 -7.41 18.70
CA THR A 226 12.11 -7.95 18.81
C THR A 226 12.19 -9.34 18.19
N ASN A 227 13.35 -9.75 17.68
CA ASN A 227 13.51 -11.05 17.00
C ASN A 227 13.19 -12.27 17.91
N LYS A 228 13.10 -12.07 19.23
CA LYS A 228 12.66 -13.11 20.17
C LYS A 228 11.17 -13.44 20.05
N GLU A 229 10.35 -12.51 19.56
CA GLU A 229 8.89 -12.66 19.42
C GLU A 229 8.48 -13.34 18.09
N GLU A 230 9.43 -13.53 17.15
CA GLU A 230 9.16 -14.13 15.83
C GLU A 230 8.95 -15.64 15.89
N GLY A 231 9.61 -16.33 16.84
CA GLY A 231 9.55 -17.78 16.98
C GLY A 231 8.18 -18.34 17.40
N GLN A 232 7.27 -17.48 17.88
CA GLN A 232 5.94 -17.90 18.34
C GLN A 232 4.81 -17.67 17.32
N GLN A 233 5.01 -16.82 16.30
CA GLN A 233 3.96 -16.51 15.31
C GLN A 233 4.11 -17.25 13.97
N ASN A 234 5.29 -17.78 13.65
CA ASN A 234 5.52 -18.55 12.42
C ASN A 234 4.85 -19.93 12.42
N LEU A 235 4.31 -20.42 13.55
CA LEU A 235 3.58 -21.69 13.60
C LEU A 235 2.11 -21.57 13.17
N SER A 236 1.55 -20.35 13.13
CA SER A 236 0.13 -20.11 12.80
C SER A 236 -0.12 -19.58 11.39
N SER A 237 0.92 -19.10 10.68
CA SER A 237 0.79 -18.50 9.34
C SER A 237 1.04 -19.47 8.18
N VAL A 238 1.53 -20.68 8.44
CA VAL A 238 1.80 -21.68 7.38
C VAL A 238 0.49 -22.30 6.84
N THR A 239 -0.59 -22.31 7.63
CA THR A 239 -1.87 -22.93 7.25
C THR A 239 -2.75 -22.08 6.32
N GLU A 240 -2.49 -20.79 6.13
CA GLU A 240 -3.35 -19.94 5.27
C GLU A 240 -2.86 -19.80 3.82
N GLU A 241 -1.59 -20.08 3.52
CA GLU A 241 -1.06 -19.95 2.15
C GLU A 241 -1.36 -21.17 1.25
N GLU A 242 -1.67 -22.34 1.81
CA GLU A 242 -2.02 -23.54 1.03
C GLU A 242 -3.50 -23.64 0.62
N SER A 243 -4.41 -22.93 1.31
CA SER A 243 -5.86 -22.99 1.04
C SER A 243 -6.31 -22.25 -0.24
N SER A 244 -5.42 -21.56 -0.94
CA SER A 244 -5.77 -20.69 -2.08
C SER A 244 -5.48 -21.30 -3.47
N LYS A 245 -5.04 -22.57 -3.54
CA LYS A 245 -4.68 -23.23 -4.81
C LYS A 245 -5.65 -24.31 -5.34
N GLU A 246 -6.71 -24.69 -4.63
CA GLU A 246 -7.58 -25.82 -5.05
C GLU A 246 -9.04 -25.50 -5.43
N ILE A 247 -9.40 -24.24 -5.73
CA ILE A 247 -10.77 -23.92 -6.18
C ILE A 247 -10.74 -23.25 -7.56
N LYS A 248 -10.33 -23.97 -8.61
CA LYS A 248 -10.65 -23.66 -10.02
C LYS A 248 -10.62 -24.91 -10.92
N SER A 249 -11.30 -25.98 -10.53
CA SER A 249 -11.64 -27.05 -11.48
C SER A 249 -12.69 -27.98 -10.89
N ALA A 250 -13.97 -27.63 -11.04
CA ALA A 250 -15.10 -28.57 -11.20
C ALA A 250 -16.43 -27.83 -10.98
N GLU A 251 -16.96 -27.20 -12.03
CA GLU A 251 -18.42 -27.03 -12.19
C GLU A 251 -18.74 -27.19 -13.67
N ASP A 252 -19.00 -28.42 -14.08
CA ASP A 252 -20.12 -28.69 -14.99
C ASP A 252 -20.70 -30.08 -14.68
N SER A 253 -22.02 -30.19 -14.78
CA SER A 253 -22.89 -31.36 -14.54
C SER A 253 -23.11 -31.84 -13.09
N ASN A 254 -24.22 -31.42 -12.46
CA ASN A 254 -25.46 -32.22 -12.48
C ASN A 254 -26.52 -31.63 -11.54
N GLU A 255 -27.67 -31.31 -12.14
CA GLU A 255 -28.92 -31.07 -11.44
C GLU A 255 -29.60 -32.38 -11.01
N LEU A 256 -30.12 -32.34 -9.79
CA LEU A 256 -31.35 -32.98 -9.30
C LEU A 256 -31.38 -34.51 -9.14
N LYS A 257 -31.20 -34.98 -7.89
CA LYS A 257 -32.10 -35.97 -7.26
C LYS A 257 -32.29 -35.70 -5.77
N SER A 258 -33.55 -35.57 -5.36
CA SER A 258 -34.03 -35.65 -3.98
C SER A 258 -34.87 -36.90 -3.79
N GLY A 259 -34.86 -37.46 -2.57
CA GLY A 259 -35.82 -38.46 -2.07
C GLY A 259 -35.39 -39.91 -2.30
N ASP A 260 -34.59 -40.57 -1.47
CA ASP A 260 -34.81 -41.01 -0.07
C ASP A 260 -35.42 -42.44 0.03
N ARG A 261 -34.76 -43.25 0.87
CA ARG A 261 -35.24 -44.45 1.61
C ARG A 261 -35.59 -45.77 0.89
N LEU A 262 -34.70 -46.77 1.06
CA LEU A 262 -34.78 -47.90 2.03
C LEU A 262 -34.21 -49.23 1.50
N GLN A 263 -33.24 -49.75 2.27
CA GLN A 263 -32.96 -51.15 2.63
C GLN A 263 -32.94 -52.27 1.56
N SER A 264 -31.71 -52.69 1.28
CA SER A 264 -31.19 -54.07 1.33
C SER A 264 -32.18 -55.23 1.39
N GLU A 265 -32.12 -56.11 0.38
CA GLU A 265 -32.19 -57.57 0.55
C GLU A 265 -31.37 -58.24 -0.56
N GLU A 266 -30.49 -59.15 -0.15
CA GLU A 266 -29.62 -59.99 -0.98
C GLU A 266 -30.40 -61.20 -1.54
N GLU A 267 -30.21 -61.55 -2.82
CA GLU A 267 -30.42 -62.92 -3.30
C GLU A 267 -29.34 -63.35 -4.33
N SER A 268 -28.31 -64.01 -3.79
CA SER A 268 -27.86 -65.38 -4.10
C SER A 268 -28.03 -65.97 -5.53
N LYS A 269 -26.86 -66.31 -6.10
CA LYS A 269 -26.49 -67.59 -6.76
C LYS A 269 -27.30 -68.09 -7.98
N ARG A 270 -26.61 -68.21 -9.11
CA ARG A 270 -26.23 -69.50 -9.74
C ARG A 270 -25.46 -69.29 -11.04
N ASN A 271 -24.33 -69.98 -11.17
CA ASN A 271 -24.08 -70.90 -12.28
C ASN A 271 -22.89 -71.80 -11.90
N GLU A 272 -23.23 -73.03 -11.49
CA GLU A 272 -22.41 -74.24 -11.55
C GLU A 272 -22.13 -74.57 -13.04
N HIS A 273 -20.87 -74.79 -13.43
CA HIS A 273 -20.10 -76.04 -13.34
C HIS A 273 -20.26 -76.89 -14.61
N ASP A 274 -19.17 -77.03 -15.37
CA ASP A 274 -18.80 -78.28 -16.06
C ASP A 274 -17.42 -78.14 -16.73
N LEU A 275 -16.37 -78.77 -16.19
CA LEU A 275 -16.01 -80.15 -16.52
C LEU A 275 -14.69 -80.54 -15.80
N GLN A 276 -14.71 -81.70 -15.16
CA GLN A 276 -13.57 -82.40 -14.57
C GLN A 276 -12.85 -83.28 -15.59
N GLN A 277 -11.52 -83.43 -15.39
CA GLN A 277 -10.66 -84.58 -15.72
C GLN A 277 -10.46 -84.86 -17.23
N VAL A 278 -9.25 -84.88 -17.78
CA VAL A 278 -8.00 -85.56 -17.37
C VAL A 278 -6.79 -84.70 -17.74
#